data_AF-A0A1E7RF46-F1
#
_entry.id   AF-A0A1E7RF46-F1
#
_cell.length_a   1.000
_cell.length_b   1.000
_cell.length_c   1.000
_cell.angle_alpha   90.00
_cell.angle_beta   90.00
_cell.angle_gamma   90.00
#
_symmetry.space_group_name_H-M   'P 1'
#
loop_
_entity.id
_entity.type
_entity.pdbx_description
1 polymer ?
#
loop_
_entity_poly.entity_id
_entity_poly.type
_entity_poly.pdbx_seq_one_letter_code
_entity_poly.pdbx_strand_id
1 'polypeptide(L)'
;MSDPEFSLYAIPQHGVLAEQWHTRLTELNIRVDYRQVDQLNARFLRLNPQLCLLVDELGLWLAANGMKMQPAWHEETHRLKRASLKTEMIARACQIGKTVHILDATAGLGHDALLLASMGANVTMLERHPILFSLLQSALQQALQHPFLASIAQRISLIQADASEYLRTLSDEQFDVIYLDPMFPTRDANQKQEKKQAQVKKQMQLLHLLLPEDGVMDLGDQLLPLAQGKATRVVVKRPKHAVFLNHQQPQHQWQGEACRFDAYF
;
A
#
# COMPACT_ATOMS: atom_id res chain seq x y z
N MET A 1 -16.12 -28.78 -7.28
CA MET A 1 -15.42 -27.51 -7.59
C MET A 1 -15.76 -26.57 -6.45
N SER A 2 -14.76 -26.05 -5.74
CA SER A 2 -14.96 -25.04 -4.69
C SER A 2 -15.35 -23.70 -5.32
N ASP A 3 -16.23 -22.95 -4.66
CA ASP A 3 -16.71 -21.66 -5.15
C ASP A 3 -15.56 -20.65 -5.37
N PRO A 4 -15.69 -19.74 -6.35
CA PRO A 4 -14.74 -18.67 -6.61
C PRO A 4 -14.62 -17.76 -5.37
N GLU A 5 -13.41 -17.28 -5.12
CA GLU A 5 -13.11 -16.44 -3.95
C GLU A 5 -13.58 -15.00 -4.15
N PHE A 6 -13.47 -14.50 -5.38
CA PHE A 6 -13.93 -13.16 -5.77
C PHE A 6 -14.72 -13.21 -7.08
N SER A 7 -15.67 -12.30 -7.23
CA SER A 7 -16.23 -11.95 -8.55
C SER A 7 -15.45 -10.78 -9.15
N LEU A 8 -15.18 -10.82 -10.45
CA LEU A 8 -14.60 -9.72 -11.23
C LEU A 8 -15.66 -9.20 -12.20
N TYR A 9 -16.03 -7.92 -12.09
CA TYR A 9 -17.06 -7.33 -12.94
C TYR A 9 -16.50 -6.26 -13.89
N ALA A 10 -16.97 -6.25 -15.12
CA ALA A 10 -16.69 -5.18 -16.08
C ALA A 10 -17.88 -4.95 -17.00
N ILE A 11 -18.00 -3.74 -17.55
CA ILE A 11 -18.91 -3.48 -18.67
C ILE A 11 -18.26 -3.92 -19.99
N PRO A 12 -19.03 -4.20 -21.07
CA PRO A 12 -18.47 -4.66 -22.34
C PRO A 12 -17.35 -3.77 -22.89
N GLN A 13 -17.45 -2.45 -22.68
CA GLN A 13 -16.45 -1.48 -23.11
C GLN A 13 -15.05 -1.74 -22.52
N HIS A 14 -14.96 -2.35 -21.34
CA HIS A 14 -13.70 -2.66 -20.66
C HIS A 14 -13.39 -4.16 -20.64
N GLY A 15 -14.07 -4.97 -21.46
CA GLY A 15 -13.93 -6.43 -21.49
C GLY A 15 -12.49 -6.89 -21.70
N VAL A 16 -11.76 -6.28 -22.65
CA VAL A 16 -10.36 -6.63 -22.93
C VAL A 16 -9.46 -6.40 -21.71
N LEU A 17 -9.60 -5.26 -21.03
CA LEU A 17 -8.83 -4.97 -19.82
C LEU A 17 -9.24 -5.91 -18.67
N ALA A 18 -10.52 -6.27 -18.59
CA ALA A 18 -11.02 -7.21 -17.60
C ALA A 18 -10.47 -8.63 -17.81
N GLU A 19 -10.35 -9.10 -19.05
CA GLU A 19 -9.72 -10.38 -19.39
C GLU A 19 -8.22 -10.39 -19.05
N GLN A 20 -7.52 -9.27 -19.27
CA GLN A 20 -6.12 -9.11 -18.86
C GLN A 20 -5.98 -9.23 -17.33
N TRP A 21 -6.84 -8.55 -16.56
CA TRP A 21 -6.85 -8.67 -15.11
C TRP A 21 -7.26 -10.05 -14.63
N HIS A 22 -8.26 -10.68 -15.26
CA HIS A 22 -8.67 -12.06 -14.95
C HIS A 22 -7.51 -13.04 -15.10
N THR A 23 -6.76 -12.94 -16.21
CA THR A 23 -5.54 -13.72 -16.45
C THR A 23 -4.50 -13.44 -15.38
N ARG A 24 -4.19 -12.17 -15.11
CA ARG A 24 -3.18 -11.76 -14.13
C ARG A 24 -3.50 -12.23 -12.71
N LEU A 25 -4.77 -12.12 -12.29
CA LEU A 25 -5.23 -12.58 -10.98
C LEU A 25 -5.11 -14.11 -10.87
N THR A 26 -5.38 -14.84 -11.96
CA THR A 26 -5.21 -16.29 -12.03
C THR A 26 -3.73 -16.70 -11.90
N GLU A 27 -2.80 -15.98 -12.53
CA GLU A 27 -1.34 -16.19 -12.37
C GLU A 27 -0.87 -16.00 -10.92
N LEU A 28 -1.54 -15.12 -10.18
CA LEU A 28 -1.31 -14.87 -8.75
C LEU A 28 -2.05 -15.87 -7.85
N ASN A 29 -2.61 -16.94 -8.43
CA ASN A 29 -3.41 -17.97 -7.78
C ASN A 29 -4.70 -17.45 -7.10
N ILE A 30 -5.23 -16.31 -7.55
CA ILE A 30 -6.51 -15.77 -7.07
C ILE A 30 -7.64 -16.34 -7.92
N ARG A 31 -8.60 -17.01 -7.27
CA ARG A 31 -9.76 -17.59 -7.96
C ARG A 31 -10.84 -16.53 -8.18
N VAL A 32 -10.95 -16.07 -9.43
CA VAL A 32 -11.89 -15.03 -9.85
C VAL A 32 -12.90 -15.53 -10.87
N ASP A 33 -14.17 -15.26 -10.61
CA ASP A 33 -15.26 -15.47 -11.57
C ASP A 33 -15.55 -14.17 -12.33
N TYR A 34 -15.15 -14.12 -13.61
CA TYR A 34 -15.34 -12.94 -14.46
C TYR A 34 -16.74 -12.89 -15.02
N ARG A 35 -17.44 -11.77 -14.79
CA ARG A 35 -18.80 -11.52 -15.24
C ARG A 35 -18.91 -10.17 -15.92
N GLN A 36 -19.36 -10.18 -17.16
CA GLN A 36 -19.74 -8.96 -17.86
C GLN A 36 -21.13 -8.49 -17.40
N VAL A 37 -21.27 -7.20 -17.12
CA VAL A 37 -22.52 -6.59 -16.66
C VAL A 37 -22.85 -5.35 -17.48
N ASP A 38 -24.12 -4.96 -17.55
CA ASP A 38 -24.52 -3.83 -18.39
C ASP A 38 -23.96 -2.48 -17.89
N GLN A 39 -23.91 -2.30 -16.56
CA GLN A 39 -23.48 -1.04 -15.94
C GLN A 39 -22.80 -1.24 -14.59
N LEU A 40 -21.74 -0.48 -14.34
CA LEU A 40 -21.05 -0.37 -13.05
C LEU A 40 -21.29 1.00 -12.41
N ASN A 41 -22.47 1.18 -11.82
CA ASN A 41 -22.88 2.43 -11.17
C ASN A 41 -23.15 2.25 -9.66
N ALA A 42 -23.51 3.33 -8.96
CA ALA A 42 -23.79 3.27 -7.52
C ALA A 42 -24.93 2.30 -7.15
N ARG A 43 -25.90 2.06 -8.06
CA ARG A 43 -26.96 1.07 -7.84
C ARG A 43 -26.39 -0.35 -7.90
N PHE A 44 -25.51 -0.64 -8.87
CA PHE A 44 -24.80 -1.92 -8.96
C PHE A 44 -24.04 -2.23 -7.67
N LEU A 45 -23.25 -1.27 -7.16
CA LEU A 45 -22.46 -1.46 -5.93
C LEU A 45 -23.33 -1.73 -4.68
N ARG A 46 -24.54 -1.16 -4.63
CA ARG A 46 -25.48 -1.40 -3.51
C ARG A 46 -26.17 -2.75 -3.61
N LEU A 47 -26.45 -3.23 -4.83
CA LEU A 47 -27.07 -4.54 -5.07
C LEU A 47 -26.07 -5.70 -4.96
N ASN A 48 -24.77 -5.41 -5.04
CA ASN A 48 -23.69 -6.38 -4.89
C ASN A 48 -22.80 -5.99 -3.70
N PRO A 49 -23.26 -6.20 -2.45
CA PRO A 49 -22.53 -5.78 -1.25
C PRO A 49 -21.32 -6.67 -0.93
N GLN A 50 -21.25 -7.87 -1.52
CA GLN A 50 -20.15 -8.82 -1.38
C GLN A 50 -18.82 -8.18 -1.82
N LEU A 51 -17.72 -8.63 -1.21
CA LEU A 51 -16.38 -8.23 -1.62
C LEU A 51 -16.11 -8.71 -3.05
N CYS A 52 -15.79 -7.79 -3.95
CA CYS A 52 -15.58 -8.08 -5.36
C CYS A 52 -14.56 -7.12 -5.99
N LEU A 53 -14.13 -7.46 -7.20
CA LEU A 53 -13.27 -6.63 -8.03
C LEU A 53 -14.07 -6.06 -9.19
N LEU A 54 -13.72 -4.85 -9.62
CA LEU A 54 -14.31 -4.18 -10.77
C LEU A 54 -13.21 -3.68 -11.70
N VAL A 55 -13.48 -3.63 -13.00
CA VAL A 55 -12.59 -3.02 -13.99
C VAL A 55 -13.32 -1.93 -14.76
N ASP A 56 -12.73 -0.74 -14.76
CA ASP A 56 -13.14 0.39 -15.60
C ASP A 56 -11.92 1.00 -16.32
N GLU A 57 -12.09 2.14 -17.00
CA GLU A 57 -11.01 2.82 -17.71
C GLU A 57 -9.84 3.25 -16.82
N LEU A 58 -10.05 3.38 -15.51
CA LEU A 58 -9.01 3.73 -14.54
C LEU A 58 -8.33 2.47 -13.96
N GLY A 59 -8.72 1.28 -14.39
CA GLY A 59 -8.09 0.01 -14.03
C GLY A 59 -8.89 -0.82 -13.03
N LEU A 60 -8.19 -1.48 -12.12
CA LEU A 60 -8.73 -2.43 -11.16
C LEU A 60 -9.16 -1.76 -9.85
N TRP A 61 -10.37 -2.08 -9.39
CA TRP A 61 -10.96 -1.59 -8.16
C TRP A 61 -11.33 -2.73 -7.23
N LEU A 62 -11.27 -2.47 -5.93
CA LEU A 62 -11.89 -3.28 -4.88
C LEU A 62 -13.23 -2.66 -4.47
N ALA A 63 -14.28 -3.45 -4.34
CA ALA A 63 -15.60 -2.98 -3.96
C ALA A 63 -16.31 -3.91 -2.98
N ALA A 64 -17.09 -3.31 -2.09
CA ALA A 64 -18.02 -3.99 -1.19
C ALA A 64 -18.97 -2.96 -0.56
N ASN A 65 -20.15 -3.39 -0.11
CA ASN A 65 -21.08 -2.56 0.68
C ASN A 65 -21.36 -1.17 0.07
N GLY A 66 -21.53 -1.08 -1.25
CA GLY A 66 -21.77 0.20 -1.93
C GLY A 66 -20.54 1.13 -2.03
N MET A 67 -19.36 0.67 -1.64
CA MET A 67 -18.09 1.38 -1.70
C MET A 67 -17.17 0.76 -2.76
N LYS A 68 -16.31 1.58 -3.36
CA LYS A 68 -15.17 1.11 -4.16
C LYS A 68 -13.90 1.90 -3.83
N MET A 69 -12.74 1.30 -4.04
CA MET A 69 -11.44 1.94 -3.86
C MET A 69 -10.40 1.37 -4.83
N GLN A 70 -9.38 2.18 -5.08
CA GLN A 70 -8.13 1.81 -5.72
C GLN A 70 -7.00 2.70 -5.14
N PRO A 71 -5.72 2.38 -5.37
CA PRO A 71 -4.61 3.28 -5.09
C PRO A 71 -4.65 4.45 -6.09
N ALA A 72 -5.43 5.48 -5.78
CA ALA A 72 -5.77 6.59 -6.67
C ALA A 72 -4.61 7.59 -6.85
N TRP A 73 -3.45 7.13 -7.31
CA TRP A 73 -2.22 7.93 -7.43
C TRP A 73 -2.36 9.17 -8.32
N HIS A 74 -3.26 9.15 -9.30
CA HIS A 74 -3.57 10.32 -10.13
C HIS A 74 -4.15 11.50 -9.31
N GLU A 75 -4.80 11.24 -8.17
CA GLU A 75 -5.35 12.27 -7.29
C GLU A 75 -4.25 12.96 -6.45
N GLU A 76 -3.08 12.33 -6.30
CA GLU A 76 -1.96 12.88 -5.52
C GLU A 76 -1.17 13.96 -6.25
N THR A 77 -1.38 14.15 -7.56
CA THR A 77 -0.59 15.06 -8.41
C THR A 77 -0.43 16.47 -7.82
N HIS A 78 -1.47 17.03 -7.19
CA HIS A 78 -1.41 18.35 -6.57
C HIS A 78 -0.58 18.38 -5.28
N ARG A 79 -0.54 17.28 -4.51
CA ARG A 79 0.38 17.13 -3.36
C ARG A 79 1.82 17.00 -3.87
N LEU A 80 2.06 16.11 -4.83
CA LEU A 80 3.40 15.82 -5.35
C LEU A 80 4.08 17.06 -5.95
N LYS A 81 3.35 17.90 -6.70
CA LYS A 81 3.89 19.16 -7.25
C LYS A 81 4.38 20.16 -6.19
N ARG A 82 3.87 20.07 -4.97
CA ARG A 82 4.22 20.96 -3.85
C ARG A 82 5.12 20.29 -2.82
N ALA A 83 5.41 19.00 -2.99
CA ALA A 83 6.24 18.22 -2.10
C ALA A 83 7.68 18.78 -2.09
N SER A 84 8.25 18.90 -0.90
CA SER A 84 9.61 19.35 -0.69
C SER A 84 10.12 18.81 0.64
N LEU A 85 11.43 18.84 0.87
CA LEU A 85 12.01 18.45 2.16
C LEU A 85 11.46 19.29 3.32
N LYS A 86 10.93 20.51 3.07
CA LYS A 86 10.33 21.34 4.12
C LYS A 86 8.95 20.82 4.54
N THR A 87 8.17 20.31 3.58
CA THR A 87 6.77 19.91 3.79
C THR A 87 6.63 18.43 4.13
N GLU A 88 7.50 17.57 3.58
CA GLU A 88 7.38 16.12 3.70
C GLU A 88 8.34 15.57 4.74
N MET A 89 7.79 15.18 5.89
CA MET A 89 8.57 14.63 7.00
C MET A 89 9.20 13.28 6.65
N ILE A 90 8.47 12.41 5.94
CA ILE A 90 8.97 11.11 5.49
C ILE A 90 10.24 11.25 4.64
N ALA A 91 10.28 12.25 3.75
CA ALA A 91 11.42 12.50 2.88
C ALA A 91 12.65 13.01 3.67
N ARG A 92 12.44 13.78 4.73
CA ARG A 92 13.51 14.15 5.67
C ARG A 92 14.02 12.94 6.45
N ALA A 93 13.10 12.13 6.95
CA ALA A 93 13.44 10.91 7.70
C ALA A 93 14.25 9.93 6.84
N CYS A 94 13.90 9.80 5.56
CA CYS A 94 14.61 8.95 4.59
C CYS A 94 15.81 9.63 3.90
N GLN A 95 16.12 10.90 4.22
CA GLN A 95 17.25 11.65 3.61
C GLN A 95 17.28 11.64 2.07
N ILE A 96 16.15 11.97 1.43
CA ILE A 96 16.01 12.03 -0.05
C ILE A 96 16.83 13.16 -0.73
N GLY A 97 17.80 13.78 -0.04
CA GLY A 97 18.65 14.85 -0.61
C GLY A 97 19.61 14.40 -1.72
N LYS A 98 19.68 13.11 -2.01
CA LYS A 98 20.42 12.46 -3.10
C LYS A 98 19.57 11.31 -3.64
N THR A 99 19.92 10.73 -4.81
CA THR A 99 19.29 9.48 -5.26
C THR A 99 19.61 8.37 -4.25
N VAL A 100 18.56 7.81 -3.66
CA VAL A 100 18.62 6.72 -2.67
C VAL A 100 17.73 5.58 -3.11
N HIS A 101 18.14 4.36 -2.80
CA HIS A 101 17.34 3.15 -2.97
C HIS A 101 16.60 2.86 -1.68
N ILE A 102 15.27 2.84 -1.76
CA ILE A 102 14.38 2.59 -0.64
C ILE A 102 13.66 1.28 -0.86
N LEU A 103 13.64 0.43 0.16
CA LEU A 103 12.71 -0.68 0.25
C LEU A 103 11.53 -0.24 1.13
N ASP A 104 10.35 -0.04 0.55
CA ASP A 104 9.10 0.05 1.30
C ASP A 104 8.60 -1.37 1.56
N ALA A 105 8.81 -1.86 2.78
CA ALA A 105 8.49 -3.24 3.13
C ALA A 105 7.01 -3.43 3.50
N THR A 106 6.19 -2.39 3.44
CA THR A 106 4.78 -2.40 3.85
C THR A 106 3.97 -1.50 2.93
N ALA A 107 4.02 -1.76 1.63
CA ALA A 107 3.59 -0.81 0.60
C ALA A 107 2.16 -0.30 0.78
N GLY A 108 1.22 -1.16 1.17
CA GLY A 108 -0.17 -0.77 1.39
C GLY A 108 -0.80 -0.23 0.10
N LEU A 109 -1.24 1.03 0.11
CA LEU A 109 -1.72 1.73 -1.10
C LEU A 109 -0.61 2.49 -1.86
N GLY A 110 0.64 2.42 -1.41
CA GLY A 110 1.81 2.95 -2.11
C GLY A 110 1.88 4.48 -2.20
N HIS A 111 1.07 5.21 -1.43
CA HIS A 111 1.07 6.67 -1.45
C HIS A 111 2.39 7.27 -0.92
N ASP A 112 2.95 6.69 0.14
CA ASP A 112 4.22 7.13 0.70
C ASP A 112 5.40 6.77 -0.23
N ALA A 113 5.38 5.58 -0.85
CA ALA A 113 6.31 5.19 -1.90
C ALA A 113 6.26 6.14 -3.12
N LEU A 114 5.06 6.48 -3.60
CA LEU A 114 4.88 7.42 -4.71
C LEU A 114 5.46 8.80 -4.39
N LEU A 115 5.25 9.27 -3.16
CA LEU A 115 5.80 10.54 -2.70
C LEU A 115 7.33 10.51 -2.66
N LEU A 116 7.92 9.47 -2.07
CA LEU A 116 9.38 9.30 -2.01
C LEU A 116 9.99 9.23 -3.41
N ALA A 117 9.37 8.48 -4.33
CA ALA A 117 9.77 8.42 -5.73
C ALA A 117 9.68 9.79 -6.42
N SER A 118 8.62 10.57 -6.14
CA SER A 118 8.45 11.92 -6.71
C SER A 118 9.55 12.89 -6.28
N MET A 119 10.16 12.63 -5.13
CA MET A 119 11.25 13.41 -4.58
C MET A 119 12.63 12.89 -5.03
N GLY A 120 12.69 11.84 -5.85
CA GLY A 120 13.90 11.36 -6.53
C GLY A 120 14.46 10.03 -6.02
N ALA A 121 13.78 9.35 -5.08
CA ALA A 121 14.16 8.01 -4.65
C ALA A 121 13.84 6.95 -5.72
N ASN A 122 14.63 5.88 -5.75
CA ASN A 122 14.24 4.62 -6.39
C ASN A 122 13.61 3.74 -5.31
N VAL A 123 12.34 3.37 -5.48
CA VAL A 123 11.56 2.67 -4.45
C VAL A 123 11.20 1.27 -4.92
N THR A 124 11.57 0.25 -4.13
CA THR A 124 11.04 -1.10 -4.26
C THR A 124 9.95 -1.29 -3.23
N MET A 125 8.73 -1.61 -3.67
CA MET A 125 7.58 -1.89 -2.80
C MET A 125 7.40 -3.39 -2.62
N LEU A 126 7.19 -3.83 -1.37
CA LEU A 126 6.75 -5.18 -1.04
C LEU A 126 5.27 -5.16 -0.62
N GLU A 127 4.48 -6.04 -1.21
CA GLU A 127 3.11 -6.31 -0.78
C GLU A 127 2.83 -7.81 -0.83
N ARG A 128 2.34 -8.37 0.29
CA ARG A 128 2.08 -9.80 0.42
C ARG A 128 0.70 -10.20 -0.07
N HIS A 129 -0.29 -9.34 0.13
CA HIS A 129 -1.68 -9.67 -0.17
C HIS A 129 -1.90 -9.58 -1.69
N PRO A 130 -2.26 -10.68 -2.37
CA PRO A 130 -2.25 -10.73 -3.84
C PRO A 130 -3.28 -9.77 -4.48
N ILE A 131 -4.43 -9.53 -3.83
CA ILE A 131 -5.40 -8.50 -4.27
C ILE A 131 -4.80 -7.09 -4.16
N LEU A 132 -4.22 -6.72 -3.02
CA LEU A 132 -3.67 -5.38 -2.82
C LEU A 132 -2.46 -5.14 -3.73
N PHE A 133 -1.62 -6.17 -3.91
CA PHE A 133 -0.56 -6.18 -4.91
C PHE A 133 -1.10 -5.94 -6.33
N SER A 134 -2.20 -6.60 -6.72
CA SER A 134 -2.84 -6.41 -8.04
C SER A 134 -3.38 -4.98 -8.21
N LEU A 135 -3.98 -4.40 -7.16
CA LEU A 135 -4.42 -3.01 -7.15
C LEU A 135 -3.23 -2.04 -7.33
N LEU A 136 -2.11 -2.29 -6.66
CA LEU A 136 -0.87 -1.51 -6.85
C LEU A 136 -0.30 -1.68 -8.25
N GLN A 137 -0.32 -2.89 -8.83
CA GLN A 137 0.07 -3.12 -10.22
C GLN A 137 -0.78 -2.28 -11.18
N SER A 138 -2.09 -2.21 -10.95
CA SER A 138 -3.00 -1.37 -11.74
C SER A 138 -2.65 0.10 -11.63
N ALA A 139 -2.48 0.61 -10.41
CA ALA A 139 -2.10 1.99 -10.17
C ALA A 139 -0.75 2.35 -10.81
N LEU A 140 0.24 1.45 -10.76
CA LEU A 140 1.53 1.64 -11.40
C LEU A 140 1.42 1.68 -12.93
N GLN A 141 0.66 0.77 -13.54
CA GLN A 141 0.41 0.77 -14.98
C GLN A 141 -0.24 2.08 -15.46
N GLN A 142 -1.24 2.56 -14.72
CA GLN A 142 -1.90 3.84 -15.01
C GLN A 142 -0.94 5.02 -14.83
N ALA A 143 -0.14 5.02 -13.77
CA ALA A 143 0.82 6.08 -13.50
C ALA A 143 1.93 6.16 -14.56
N LEU A 144 2.38 5.02 -15.11
CA LEU A 144 3.35 4.96 -16.20
C LEU A 144 2.85 5.59 -17.51
N GLN A 145 1.53 5.65 -17.71
CA GLN A 145 0.90 6.29 -18.87
C GLN A 145 0.50 7.75 -18.61
N HIS A 146 0.53 8.19 -17.35
CA HIS A 146 0.08 9.53 -16.97
C HIS A 146 1.17 10.59 -17.22
N PRO A 147 0.88 11.73 -17.90
CA PRO A 147 1.88 12.70 -18.33
C PRO A 147 2.79 13.25 -17.22
N PHE A 148 2.25 13.44 -16.01
CA PHE A 148 3.03 13.92 -14.86
C PHE A 148 3.63 12.80 -14.02
N LEU A 149 3.03 11.61 -13.98
CA LEU A 149 3.45 10.55 -13.06
C LEU A 149 4.41 9.56 -13.71
N ALA A 150 4.49 9.50 -15.04
CA ALA A 150 5.27 8.49 -15.75
C ALA A 150 6.74 8.42 -15.29
N SER A 151 7.42 9.56 -15.17
CA SER A 151 8.82 9.62 -14.71
C SER A 151 9.00 9.29 -13.23
N ILE A 152 7.96 9.50 -12.42
CA ILE A 152 7.93 9.13 -11.01
C ILE A 152 7.74 7.62 -10.88
N ALA A 153 6.76 7.08 -11.60
CA ALA A 153 6.42 5.66 -11.63
C ALA A 153 7.58 4.78 -12.15
N GLN A 154 8.40 5.29 -13.08
CA GLN A 154 9.61 4.59 -13.54
C GLN A 154 10.65 4.32 -12.43
N ARG A 155 10.56 5.02 -11.31
CA ARG A 155 11.43 4.81 -10.14
C ARG A 155 10.86 3.80 -9.16
N ILE A 156 9.68 3.24 -9.43
CA ILE A 156 8.97 2.32 -8.54
C ILE A 156 8.98 0.92 -9.14
N SER A 157 9.50 -0.03 -8.38
CA SER A 157 9.33 -1.46 -8.62
C SER A 157 8.40 -2.06 -7.56
N LEU A 158 7.73 -3.15 -7.90
CA LEU A 158 6.76 -3.81 -7.04
C LEU A 158 7.03 -5.32 -7.04
N ILE A 159 7.16 -5.90 -5.85
CA ILE A 159 7.44 -7.32 -5.65
C ILE A 159 6.35 -7.90 -4.75
N GLN A 160 5.75 -9.02 -5.17
CA GLN A 160 4.81 -9.73 -4.33
C GLN A 160 5.61 -10.62 -3.38
N ALA A 161 5.70 -10.25 -2.12
CA ALA A 161 6.43 -11.01 -1.12
C ALA A 161 5.95 -10.66 0.29
N ASP A 162 6.05 -11.62 1.21
CA ASP A 162 6.06 -11.29 2.63
C ASP A 162 7.36 -10.57 2.98
N ALA A 163 7.24 -9.44 3.65
CA ALA A 163 8.38 -8.59 3.98
C ALA A 163 9.40 -9.29 4.88
N SER A 164 8.94 -10.11 5.83
CA SER A 164 9.84 -10.84 6.73
C SER A 164 10.62 -11.91 5.97
N GLU A 165 9.97 -12.62 5.04
CA GLU A 165 10.63 -13.60 4.17
C GLU A 165 11.64 -12.94 3.23
N TYR A 166 11.25 -11.84 2.59
CA TYR A 166 12.12 -11.09 1.70
C TYR A 166 13.38 -10.57 2.43
N LEU A 167 13.19 -9.94 3.59
CA LEU A 167 14.31 -9.40 4.40
C LEU A 167 15.28 -10.50 4.86
N ARG A 168 14.79 -11.72 5.16
CA ARG A 168 15.65 -12.86 5.50
C ARG A 168 16.51 -13.33 4.33
N THR A 169 16.03 -13.18 3.10
CA THR A 169 16.77 -13.57 1.89
C THR A 169 17.74 -12.49 1.40
N LEU A 170 17.59 -11.27 1.90
CA LEU A 170 18.37 -10.12 1.45
C LEU A 170 19.82 -10.21 1.95
N SER A 171 20.77 -9.91 1.07
CA SER A 171 22.15 -9.64 1.48
C SER A 171 22.23 -8.32 2.27
N ASP A 172 23.31 -8.15 3.02
CA ASP A 172 23.50 -6.94 3.83
C ASP A 172 23.69 -5.69 2.92
N GLU A 173 23.23 -4.54 3.42
CA GLU A 173 23.38 -3.20 2.81
C GLU A 173 22.92 -3.04 1.35
N GLN A 174 21.90 -3.78 0.91
CA GLN A 174 21.38 -3.66 -0.45
C GLN A 174 20.57 -2.37 -0.71
N PHE A 175 20.01 -1.76 0.35
CA PHE A 175 19.25 -0.52 0.28
C PHE A 175 19.85 0.56 1.17
N ASP A 176 19.71 1.83 0.76
CA ASP A 176 20.09 2.97 1.60
C ASP A 176 19.13 3.12 2.79
N VAL A 177 17.83 2.85 2.55
CA VAL A 177 16.76 2.96 3.54
C VAL A 177 15.78 1.80 3.41
N ILE A 178 15.41 1.20 4.54
CA ILE A 178 14.19 0.38 4.64
C ILE A 178 13.12 1.20 5.35
N TYR A 179 11.97 1.36 4.71
CA TYR A 179 10.82 2.06 5.23
C TYR A 179 9.74 1.06 5.68
N LEU A 180 9.23 1.27 6.90
CA LEU A 180 8.21 0.43 7.54
C LEU A 180 7.04 1.31 8.02
N ASP A 181 5.83 0.95 7.63
CA ASP A 181 4.54 1.46 8.12
C ASP A 181 3.57 0.27 8.31
N PRO A 182 3.90 -0.70 9.18
CA PRO A 182 3.01 -1.83 9.39
C PRO A 182 1.67 -1.34 9.93
N MET A 183 0.58 -1.92 9.45
CA MET A 183 -0.75 -1.52 9.89
C MET A 183 -0.88 -1.69 11.41
N PHE A 184 -1.00 -0.56 12.12
CA PHE A 184 -1.23 -0.59 13.56
C PHE A 184 -2.68 -0.89 13.85
N PRO A 185 -3.00 -1.88 14.70
CA PRO A 185 -4.25 -1.81 15.41
C PRO A 185 -4.16 -0.57 16.30
N THR A 186 -5.19 0.26 16.29
CA THR A 186 -5.34 1.37 17.22
C THR A 186 -5.35 0.83 18.65
N ARG A 187 -4.19 0.68 19.26
CA ARG A 187 -4.04 0.41 20.69
C ARG A 187 -3.26 1.58 21.26
N ASP A 188 -3.95 2.40 22.06
CA ASP A 188 -3.28 3.39 22.88
C ASP A 188 -2.31 2.72 23.86
N ALA A 189 -1.37 3.51 24.39
CA ALA A 189 -0.46 3.11 25.48
C ALA A 189 -1.18 2.49 26.71
N ASN A 190 -2.51 2.64 26.80
CA ASN A 190 -3.39 2.07 27.83
C ASN A 190 -4.21 0.85 27.36
N GLN A 191 -3.83 0.18 26.27
CA GLN A 191 -4.54 -0.99 25.70
C GLN A 191 -6.04 -0.73 25.41
N LYS A 192 -6.43 0.51 25.14
CA LYS A 192 -7.79 0.85 24.68
C LYS A 192 -7.77 1.08 23.18
N GLN A 193 -8.77 0.52 22.51
CA GLN A 193 -9.03 0.78 21.10
C GLN A 193 -9.45 2.25 20.93
N GLU A 194 -8.65 3.06 20.24
CA GLU A 194 -9.06 4.41 19.88
C GLU A 194 -10.26 4.35 18.94
N LYS A 195 -11.44 4.65 19.48
CA LYS A 195 -12.63 4.97 18.71
C LYS A 195 -12.52 6.41 18.23
N LYS A 196 -11.89 6.68 17.08
CA LYS A 196 -12.10 7.92 16.29
C LYS A 196 -11.35 7.90 14.95
N GLN A 197 -11.97 7.39 13.88
CA GLN A 197 -11.57 7.73 12.50
C GLN A 197 -12.80 7.90 11.63
N ALA A 198 -13.28 9.14 11.54
CA ALA A 198 -14.61 9.44 11.01
C ALA A 198 -14.67 9.93 9.55
N GLN A 199 -13.54 10.01 8.83
CA GLN A 199 -13.54 10.44 7.43
C GLN A 199 -12.51 9.76 6.52
N VAL A 200 -11.51 9.07 7.08
CA VAL A 200 -10.66 8.06 6.39
C VAL A 200 -11.43 6.71 6.20
N LYS A 201 -12.76 6.76 6.37
CA LYS A 201 -13.65 5.65 6.71
C LYS A 201 -13.76 4.55 5.66
N LYS A 202 -13.80 4.85 4.36
CA LYS A 202 -14.25 3.88 3.34
C LYS A 202 -13.15 2.96 2.82
N GLN A 203 -11.98 3.52 2.49
CA GLN A 203 -10.85 2.74 2.00
C GLN A 203 -10.35 1.77 3.07
N MET A 204 -10.19 2.25 4.31
CA MET A 204 -9.81 1.39 5.44
C MET A 204 -10.88 0.33 5.73
N GLN A 205 -12.18 0.66 5.64
CA GLN A 205 -13.24 -0.35 5.75
C GLN A 205 -13.09 -1.47 4.72
N LEU A 206 -12.81 -1.14 3.46
CA LEU A 206 -12.59 -2.14 2.41
C LEU A 206 -11.32 -2.95 2.62
N LEU A 207 -10.21 -2.32 3.02
CA LEU A 207 -8.97 -3.02 3.34
C LEU A 207 -9.14 -3.98 4.53
N HIS A 208 -9.92 -3.63 5.53
CA HIS A 208 -10.22 -4.53 6.65
C HIS A 208 -10.99 -5.79 6.23
N LEU A 209 -11.75 -5.75 5.12
CA LEU A 209 -12.41 -6.95 4.58
C LEU A 209 -11.43 -7.92 3.90
N LEU A 210 -10.21 -7.47 3.59
CA LEU A 210 -9.14 -8.34 3.07
C LEU A 210 -8.31 -8.99 4.19
N LEU A 211 -8.47 -8.55 5.45
CA LEU A 211 -7.73 -9.12 6.56
C LEU A 211 -8.34 -10.46 6.98
N PRO A 212 -7.53 -11.48 7.34
CA PRO A 212 -8.02 -12.74 7.87
C PRO A 212 -8.92 -12.54 9.10
N GLU A 213 -10.00 -13.32 9.20
CA GLU A 213 -10.97 -13.25 10.31
C GLU A 213 -10.36 -13.68 11.67
N ASP A 214 -9.26 -14.45 11.62
CA ASP A 214 -8.66 -15.23 12.70
C ASP A 214 -7.91 -14.38 13.75
N GLY A 215 -7.90 -13.05 13.60
CA GLY A 215 -7.57 -12.11 14.66
C GLY A 215 -6.08 -11.94 15.02
N VAL A 216 -5.16 -12.73 14.45
CA VAL A 216 -3.72 -12.50 14.60
C VAL A 216 -3.25 -11.52 13.53
N MET A 217 -3.39 -10.22 13.82
CA MET A 217 -2.79 -9.18 13.00
C MET A 217 -1.30 -9.15 13.29
N ASP A 218 -0.48 -9.57 12.33
CA ASP A 218 0.97 -9.36 12.36
C ASP A 218 1.24 -7.85 12.41
N LEU A 219 1.72 -7.40 13.58
CA LEU A 219 2.01 -5.99 13.86
C LEU A 219 3.28 -5.50 13.19
N GLY A 220 4.00 -6.40 12.49
CA GLY A 220 5.30 -6.12 11.92
C GLY A 220 6.39 -5.93 12.96
N ASP A 221 6.18 -6.33 14.23
CA ASP A 221 7.19 -6.18 15.29
C ASP A 221 8.49 -6.91 14.92
N GLN A 222 8.40 -8.05 14.22
CA GLN A 222 9.58 -8.77 13.73
C GLN A 222 10.29 -8.07 12.57
N LEU A 223 9.65 -7.12 11.88
CA LEU A 223 10.25 -6.46 10.72
C LEU A 223 11.42 -5.56 11.10
N LEU A 224 11.37 -4.89 12.26
CA LEU A 224 12.45 -4.00 12.66
C LEU A 224 13.78 -4.75 12.86
N PRO A 225 13.86 -5.82 13.67
CA PRO A 225 15.08 -6.62 13.80
C PRO A 225 15.57 -7.21 12.47
N LEU A 226 14.66 -7.60 11.57
CA LEU A 226 15.03 -8.16 10.26
C LEU A 226 15.54 -7.10 9.28
N ALA A 227 15.03 -5.87 9.38
CA ALA A 227 15.45 -4.75 8.56
C ALA A 227 16.78 -4.15 9.02
N GLN A 228 17.06 -4.18 10.32
CA GLN A 228 18.34 -3.73 10.85
C GLN A 228 19.49 -4.59 10.31
N GLY A 229 20.56 -3.94 9.83
CA GLY A 229 21.68 -4.61 9.16
C GLY A 229 21.45 -4.88 7.66
N LYS A 230 20.23 -4.71 7.15
CA LYS A 230 19.90 -4.83 5.71
C LYS A 230 19.93 -3.51 4.96
N ALA A 231 19.97 -2.39 5.68
CA ALA A 231 20.14 -1.06 5.16
C ALA A 231 20.92 -0.17 6.14
N THR A 232 21.50 0.92 5.62
CA THR A 232 22.16 1.95 6.44
C THR A 232 21.20 2.66 7.40
N ARG A 233 19.89 2.57 7.13
CA ARG A 233 18.84 3.19 7.92
C ARG A 233 17.54 2.41 7.82
N VAL A 234 16.86 2.24 8.94
CA VAL A 234 15.46 1.83 8.98
C VAL A 234 14.62 3.00 9.48
N VAL A 235 13.58 3.36 8.73
CA VAL A 235 12.62 4.42 9.09
C VAL A 235 11.26 3.79 9.34
N VAL A 236 10.68 4.01 10.51
CA VAL A 236 9.38 3.47 10.91
C VAL A 236 8.39 4.60 11.11
N LYS A 237 7.29 4.61 10.37
CA LYS A 237 6.17 5.53 10.61
C LYS A 237 5.31 5.01 11.76
N ARG A 238 4.91 5.91 12.66
CA ARG A 238 4.08 5.59 13.83
C ARG A 238 3.06 6.71 14.08
N PRO A 239 1.86 6.41 14.59
CA PRO A 239 1.02 7.43 15.23
C PRO A 239 1.81 8.12 16.34
N LYS A 240 1.58 9.42 16.54
CA LYS A 240 2.39 10.26 17.44
C LYS A 240 2.60 9.66 18.84
N HIS A 241 1.56 9.05 19.41
CA HIS A 241 1.56 8.50 20.76
C HIS A 241 1.65 6.97 20.84
N ALA A 242 1.82 6.29 19.70
CA ALA A 242 1.98 4.83 19.71
C ALA A 242 3.30 4.41 20.35
N VAL A 243 3.36 3.22 20.94
CA VAL A 243 4.61 2.61 21.41
C VAL A 243 5.63 2.48 20.27
N PHE A 244 6.91 2.26 20.57
CA PHE A 244 7.90 1.99 19.52
C PHE A 244 7.70 0.59 18.93
N LEU A 245 8.05 0.42 17.65
CA LEU A 245 8.01 -0.90 17.01
C LEU A 245 8.99 -1.83 17.72
N ASN A 246 8.57 -3.07 18.02
CA ASN A 246 9.36 -4.02 18.81
C ASN A 246 9.85 -3.47 20.17
N HIS A 247 9.16 -2.47 20.74
CA HIS A 247 9.55 -1.78 21.97
C HIS A 247 10.98 -1.19 21.97
N GLN A 248 11.57 -0.99 20.79
CA GLN A 248 12.95 -0.53 20.66
C GLN A 248 13.01 0.99 20.48
N GLN A 249 13.74 1.68 21.36
CA GLN A 249 13.90 3.12 21.27
C GLN A 249 14.70 3.52 20.02
N PRO A 250 14.21 4.46 19.19
CA PRO A 250 14.95 4.93 18.02
C PRO A 250 16.08 5.88 18.42
N GLN A 251 17.13 5.92 17.60
CA GLN A 251 18.25 6.86 17.73
C GLN A 251 17.85 8.29 17.34
N HIS A 252 16.87 8.45 16.46
CA HIS A 252 16.34 9.75 16.07
C HIS A 252 14.85 9.71 15.76
N GLN A 253 14.16 10.84 15.91
CA GLN A 253 12.73 10.96 15.62
C GLN A 253 12.40 12.28 14.94
N TRP A 254 11.49 12.22 13.96
CA TRP A 254 10.81 13.40 13.42
C TRP A 254 9.36 13.37 13.87
N GLN A 255 8.92 14.38 14.62
CA GLN A 255 7.58 14.41 15.21
C GLN A 255 6.67 15.39 14.47
N GLY A 256 5.51 14.91 14.03
CA GLY A 256 4.44 15.72 13.47
C GLY A 256 3.24 15.83 14.40
N GLU A 257 2.13 16.38 13.89
CA GLU A 257 0.89 16.52 14.65
C GLU A 257 0.16 15.18 14.84
N ALA A 258 0.04 14.38 13.78
CA ALA A 258 -0.69 13.10 13.79
C ALA A 258 0.24 11.87 13.85
N CYS A 259 1.37 11.93 13.15
CA CYS A 259 2.34 10.84 13.09
C CYS A 259 3.75 11.32 13.41
N ARG A 260 4.66 10.36 13.62
CA ARG A 260 6.09 10.55 13.74
C ARG A 260 6.82 9.50 12.91
N PHE A 261 8.11 9.74 12.67
CA PHE A 261 9.02 8.80 12.03
C PHE A 261 10.17 8.50 12.97
N ASP A 262 10.34 7.23 13.32
CA ASP A 262 11.37 6.70 14.19
C ASP A 262 12.51 6.16 13.30
N ALA A 263 13.77 6.55 13.53
CA ALA A 263 14.91 6.06 12.77
C ALA A 263 15.89 5.23 13.60
N TYR A 264 16.35 4.16 12.96
CA TYR A 264 17.30 3.20 13.44
C TYR A 264 18.47 3.09 12.46
N PHE A 265 19.68 2.92 12.98
CA PHE A 265 20.93 2.77 12.23
C PHE A 265 21.60 1.46 12.62
#